data_AF-A0A928L1Z9-F1
#
_entry.id   AF-A0A928L1Z9-F1
#
_cell.length_a   1.000
_cell.length_b   1.000
_cell.length_c   1.000
_cell.angle_alpha   90.00
_cell.angle_beta   90.00
_cell.angle_gamma   90.00
#
_symmetry.space_group_name_H-M   'P 1'
#
loop_
_entity.id
_entity.type
_entity.pdbx_description
1 polymer ?
#
loop_
_entity_poly.entity_id
_entity_poly.type
_entity_poly.pdbx_seq_one_letter_code
_entity_poly.pdbx_strand_id
1 'polypeptide(L)'
;MTELKQTLTAEEQELIHNPIGRWGEAWQKFMKENCTPDEIRANFKDNEFDELARRIDSEAWEMWELLRRQYAQKNPRPTTFNEIVSWEKMRSLTVEHEVMEQIVLQIRMPV
;
A
#
# COMPACT_ATOMS: atom_id res chain seq x y z
N MET A 1 24.45 21.49 19.29
CA MET A 1 24.34 20.15 19.90
C MET A 1 23.47 20.32 21.13
N THR A 2 22.30 19.70 21.24
CA THR A 2 22.06 18.25 21.12
C THR A 2 20.57 17.99 20.86
N GLU A 3 20.33 17.19 19.81
CA GLU A 3 19.25 16.21 19.59
C GLU A 3 17.87 16.43 20.25
N LEU A 4 16.93 16.93 19.44
CA LEU A 4 15.55 16.45 19.46
C LEU A 4 15.43 15.35 18.39
N LYS A 5 16.10 14.21 18.60
CA LYS A 5 15.72 12.98 17.92
C LYS A 5 14.40 12.56 18.54
N GLN A 6 13.29 12.95 17.92
CA GLN A 6 11.98 12.40 18.21
C GLN A 6 12.12 10.88 18.17
N THR A 7 11.86 10.24 19.30
CA THR A 7 11.92 8.79 19.46
C THR A 7 10.83 8.17 18.59
N LEU A 8 11.20 7.72 17.39
CA LEU A 8 10.39 6.86 16.53
C LEU A 8 9.99 5.62 17.33
N THR A 9 8.73 5.22 17.23
CA THR A 9 8.20 3.99 17.81
C THR A 9 8.89 2.75 17.19
N ALA A 10 8.83 1.60 17.88
CA ALA A 10 9.43 0.37 17.38
C ALA A 10 8.88 -0.06 16.01
N GLU A 11 7.58 0.19 15.76
CA GLU A 11 6.92 -0.06 14.48
C GLU A 11 7.47 0.85 13.36
N GLU A 12 7.69 2.14 13.66
CA GLU A 12 8.30 3.08 12.72
C GLU A 12 9.77 2.74 12.43
N GLN A 13 10.52 2.22 13.41
CA GLN A 13 11.91 1.77 13.23
C GLN A 13 12.00 0.48 12.39
N GLU A 14 11.05 -0.44 12.53
CA GLU A 14 10.99 -1.68 11.74
C GLU A 14 10.61 -1.39 10.28
N LEU A 15 9.72 -0.42 10.06
CA LEU A 15 9.39 0.11 8.73
C LEU A 15 10.61 0.69 8.01
N ILE A 16 11.52 1.39 8.68
CA ILE A 16 12.70 2.01 8.03
C ILE A 16 13.66 0.96 7.43
N HIS A 17 13.73 -0.25 7.98
CA HIS A 17 14.63 -1.31 7.52
C HIS A 17 14.01 -2.31 6.54
N ASN A 18 12.69 -2.32 6.38
CA ASN A 18 12.02 -3.22 5.44
C ASN A 18 12.11 -2.71 3.99
N PRO A 19 12.24 -3.61 2.99
CA PRO A 19 12.08 -3.24 1.59
C PRO A 19 10.68 -2.68 1.35
N ILE A 20 10.55 -1.77 0.38
CA ILE A 20 9.24 -1.29 -0.07
C ILE A 20 8.52 -2.48 -0.71
N GLY A 21 7.30 -2.79 -0.25
CA GLY A 21 6.51 -3.88 -0.81
C GLY A 21 5.82 -3.49 -2.13
N ARG A 22 5.11 -4.46 -2.71
CA ARG A 22 4.53 -4.37 -4.06
C ARG A 22 3.62 -3.16 -4.28
N TRP A 23 2.85 -2.76 -3.26
CA TRP A 23 1.91 -1.65 -3.38
C TRP A 23 2.61 -0.32 -3.17
N GLY A 24 3.60 -0.26 -2.28
CA GLY A 24 4.48 0.89 -2.16
C GLY A 24 5.24 1.18 -3.46
N GLU A 25 5.80 0.14 -4.10
CA GLU A 25 6.47 0.27 -5.40
C GLU A 25 5.50 0.73 -6.50
N ALA A 26 4.29 0.16 -6.52
CA ALA A 26 3.25 0.55 -7.47
C ALA A 26 2.82 2.02 -7.29
N TRP A 27 2.69 2.49 -6.04
CA TRP A 27 2.40 3.89 -5.75
C TRP A 27 3.55 4.81 -6.19
N GLN A 28 4.80 4.45 -5.92
CA GLN A 28 5.93 5.25 -6.38
C GLN A 28 5.96 5.37 -7.90
N LYS A 29 5.66 4.28 -8.61
CA LYS A 29 5.54 4.29 -10.06
C LYS A 29 4.40 5.22 -10.50
N PHE A 30 3.22 5.11 -9.88
CA PHE A 30 2.08 5.99 -10.15
C PHE A 30 2.43 7.47 -9.93
N MET A 31 3.09 7.83 -8.82
CA MET A 31 3.55 9.19 -8.56
C MET A 31 4.52 9.69 -9.64
N LYS A 32 5.48 8.87 -10.07
CA LYS A 32 6.45 9.23 -11.12
C LYS A 32 5.82 9.39 -12.50
N GLU A 33 4.68 8.74 -12.74
CA GLU A 33 3.91 8.86 -13.99
C GLU A 33 2.97 10.07 -13.98
N ASN A 34 2.53 10.54 -12.80
CA ASN A 34 1.50 11.57 -12.67
C ASN A 34 1.99 12.88 -12.05
N CYS A 35 3.20 12.93 -11.50
CA CYS A 35 3.84 14.12 -10.96
C CYS A 35 5.20 14.34 -11.62
N THR A 36 5.56 15.60 -11.83
CA THR A 36 6.89 15.95 -12.33
C THR A 36 7.96 15.65 -11.28
N PRO A 37 9.21 15.35 -11.69
CA PRO A 37 10.30 15.16 -10.74
C PRO A 37 10.55 16.39 -9.83
N ASP A 38 10.27 17.60 -10.32
CA ASP A 38 10.41 18.83 -9.51
C ASP A 38 9.33 18.92 -8.43
N GLU A 39 8.07 18.56 -8.74
CA GLU A 39 7.01 18.48 -7.73
C GLU A 39 7.35 17.45 -6.66
N ILE A 40 7.83 16.26 -7.05
CA ILE A 40 8.23 15.24 -6.08
C ILE A 40 9.39 15.76 -5.20
N ARG A 41 10.44 16.35 -5.79
CA ARG A 41 11.56 16.91 -5.01
C ARG A 41 11.19 18.09 -4.13
N ALA A 42 10.22 18.90 -4.54
CA ALA A 42 9.78 20.06 -3.78
C ALA A 42 8.96 19.65 -2.55
N ASN A 43 8.20 18.55 -2.65
CA ASN A 43 7.31 18.09 -1.59
C ASN A 43 7.99 17.09 -0.64
N PHE A 44 8.89 16.23 -1.11
CA PHE A 44 9.53 15.20 -0.29
C PHE A 44 10.99 15.56 0.05
N LYS A 45 11.35 15.47 1.33
CA LYS A 45 12.72 15.63 1.82
C LYS A 45 13.36 14.29 2.10
N ASP A 46 14.68 14.22 1.95
CA ASP A 46 15.50 13.06 2.29
C ASP A 46 14.87 11.72 1.83
N ASN A 47 14.46 10.88 2.77
CA ASN A 47 13.89 9.56 2.50
C ASN A 47 12.35 9.50 2.64
N GLU A 48 11.66 10.64 2.76
CA GLU A 48 10.21 10.71 3.01
C GLU A 48 9.38 10.04 1.91
N PHE A 49 9.86 10.06 0.66
CA PHE A 49 9.17 9.42 -0.46
C PHE A 49 9.15 7.89 -0.33
N ASP A 50 10.27 7.30 0.13
CA ASP A 50 10.38 5.87 0.36
C ASP A 50 9.66 5.47 1.65
N GLU A 51 9.72 6.30 2.69
CA GLU A 51 8.97 6.08 3.94
C GLU A 51 7.46 6.11 3.71
N LEU A 52 6.95 7.06 2.92
CA LEU A 52 5.54 7.10 2.56
C LEU A 52 5.15 5.89 1.71
N ALA A 53 6.01 5.44 0.79
CA ALA A 53 5.75 4.23 0.02
C ALA A 53 5.60 2.99 0.91
N ARG A 54 6.43 2.85 1.96
CA ARG A 54 6.29 1.75 2.93
C ARG A 54 5.00 1.86 3.76
N ARG A 55 4.61 3.06 4.18
CA ARG A 55 3.31 3.27 4.86
C ARG A 55 2.15 2.88 3.96
N ILE A 56 2.19 3.28 2.69
CA ILE A 56 1.17 2.94 1.70
C ILE A 56 1.11 1.42 1.49
N ASP A 57 2.25 0.72 1.49
CA ASP A 57 2.27 -0.74 1.40
C ASP A 57 1.57 -1.40 2.60
N SER A 58 1.86 -0.94 3.83
CA SER A 58 1.20 -1.42 5.05
C SER A 58 -0.31 -1.14 5.02
N GLU A 59 -0.73 0.08 4.69
CA GLU A 59 -2.15 0.45 4.58
C GLU A 59 -2.89 -0.41 3.53
N ALA A 60 -2.26 -0.61 2.37
CA ALA A 60 -2.80 -1.44 1.30
C ALA A 60 -2.96 -2.90 1.75
N TRP A 61 -2.00 -3.41 2.53
CA TRP A 61 -2.07 -4.76 3.09
C TRP A 61 -3.20 -4.92 4.09
N GLU A 62 -3.35 -3.98 5.01
CA GLU A 62 -4.44 -4.00 6.01
C GLU A 62 -5.81 -3.96 5.32
N MET A 63 -5.97 -3.08 4.33
CA MET A 63 -7.21 -2.99 3.55
C MET A 63 -7.48 -4.27 2.75
N TRP A 64 -6.47 -4.83 2.10
CA TRP A 64 -6.58 -6.07 1.36
C TRP A 64 -7.01 -7.23 2.27
N GLU A 65 -6.42 -7.35 3.46
CA GLU A 65 -6.74 -8.40 4.44
C GLU A 65 -8.17 -8.25 4.97
N LEU A 66 -8.62 -7.02 5.22
CA LEU A 66 -10.00 -6.73 5.60
C LEU A 66 -10.98 -7.13 4.48
N LEU A 67 -10.75 -6.65 3.26
CA LEU A 67 -11.64 -6.86 2.13
C LEU A 67 -11.72 -8.34 1.72
N ARG A 68 -10.60 -9.08 1.73
CA ARG A 68 -10.65 -10.52 1.42
C ARG A 68 -11.48 -11.31 2.42
N ARG A 69 -11.45 -10.93 3.72
CA ARG A 69 -12.28 -11.55 4.76
C ARG A 69 -13.75 -11.23 4.54
N GLN A 70 -14.07 -9.96 4.27
CA GLN A 70 -15.43 -9.53 3.97
C GLN A 70 -15.99 -10.20 2.71
N TYR A 71 -15.18 -10.32 1.66
CA TYR A 71 -15.56 -11.03 0.44
C TYR A 71 -15.89 -12.49 0.74
N ALA A 72 -15.07 -13.19 1.53
CA ALA A 72 -15.29 -14.59 1.87
C ALA A 72 -16.52 -14.82 2.78
N GLN A 73 -16.84 -13.86 3.64
CA GLN A 73 -18.08 -13.89 4.43
C GLN A 73 -19.33 -13.75 3.55
N LYS A 74 -19.29 -12.85 2.56
CA LYS A 74 -20.43 -12.60 1.65
C LYS A 74 -20.53 -13.63 0.52
N ASN A 75 -19.41 -14.22 0.13
CA ASN A 75 -19.29 -15.18 -0.96
C ASN A 75 -18.59 -16.43 -0.41
N PRO A 76 -19.33 -17.37 0.21
CA PRO A 76 -18.74 -18.59 0.75
C PRO A 76 -17.90 -19.33 -0.30
N ARG A 77 -16.73 -19.80 0.10
CA ARG A 77 -15.80 -20.48 -0.81
C ARG A 77 -16.39 -21.83 -1.25
N PRO A 78 -16.48 -22.11 -2.57
CA PRO A 78 -16.98 -23.39 -3.07
C PRO A 78 -15.98 -24.53 -2.82
N THR A 79 -16.40 -25.77 -3.08
CA THR A 79 -15.61 -26.98 -2.80
C THR A 79 -15.05 -27.65 -4.04
N THR A 80 -15.61 -27.40 -5.24
CA THR A 80 -15.09 -27.98 -6.47
C THR A 80 -13.95 -27.14 -7.05
N PHE A 81 -12.97 -27.77 -7.66
CA PHE A 81 -11.77 -27.09 -8.16
C PHE A 81 -12.09 -25.94 -9.14
N ASN A 82 -12.95 -26.18 -10.13
CA ASN A 82 -13.28 -25.16 -11.15
C ASN A 82 -14.00 -23.95 -10.56
N GLU A 83 -14.89 -24.18 -9.58
CA GLU A 83 -15.57 -23.11 -8.88
C GLU A 83 -14.61 -22.34 -7.98
N ILE A 84 -13.67 -23.02 -7.31
CA ILE A 84 -12.62 -22.39 -6.50
C ILE A 84 -11.77 -21.46 -7.38
N VAL A 85 -11.35 -21.90 -8.57
CA VAL A 85 -10.55 -21.07 -9.48
C VAL A 85 -11.32 -19.81 -9.87
N SER A 86 -12.59 -19.95 -10.24
CA SER A 86 -13.45 -18.81 -10.60
C SER A 86 -13.65 -17.87 -9.40
N TRP A 87 -13.85 -18.43 -8.21
CA TRP A 87 -14.04 -17.69 -6.98
C TRP A 87 -12.78 -16.91 -6.56
N GLU A 88 -11.61 -17.54 -6.59
CA GLU A 88 -10.34 -16.87 -6.26
C GLU A 88 -10.04 -15.75 -7.26
N LYS A 89 -10.30 -15.99 -8.56
CA LYS A 89 -10.13 -14.96 -9.59
C LYS A 89 -11.02 -13.75 -9.30
N MET A 90 -12.30 -13.98 -9.00
CA MET A 90 -13.24 -12.89 -8.72
C MET A 90 -12.88 -12.15 -7.43
N ARG A 91 -12.55 -12.89 -6.35
CA ARG A 91 -12.08 -12.30 -5.09
C ARG A 91 -10.87 -11.41 -5.33
N SER A 92 -9.85 -11.92 -6.01
CA SER A 92 -8.63 -11.16 -6.29
C SER A 92 -8.92 -9.92 -7.13
N LEU A 93 -9.73 -10.01 -8.19
CA LEU A 93 -10.10 -8.84 -8.99
C LEU A 93 -10.83 -7.78 -8.16
N THR A 94 -11.84 -8.18 -7.38
CA THR A 94 -12.61 -7.25 -6.55
C THR A 94 -11.76 -6.60 -5.46
N VAL A 95 -10.97 -7.38 -4.74
CA VAL A 95 -10.18 -6.87 -3.62
C VAL A 95 -9.01 -6.03 -4.10
N GLU A 96 -8.26 -6.49 -5.10
CA GLU A 96 -7.10 -5.74 -5.62
C GLU A 96 -7.54 -4.44 -6.29
N HIS A 97 -8.66 -4.43 -7.02
CA HIS A 97 -9.21 -3.20 -7.61
C HIS A 97 -9.46 -2.12 -6.55
N GLU A 98 -10.16 -2.48 -5.48
CA GLU A 98 -10.50 -1.53 -4.41
C GLU A 98 -9.24 -1.00 -3.69
N VAL A 99 -8.27 -1.86 -3.40
CA VAL A 99 -6.99 -1.45 -2.78
C VAL A 99 -6.22 -0.51 -3.70
N MET A 100 -6.17 -0.83 -5.00
CA MET A 100 -5.49 0.00 -5.98
C MET A 100 -6.16 1.38 -6.06
N GLU A 101 -7.48 1.45 -6.20
CA GLU A 101 -8.21 2.71 -6.33
C GLU A 101 -8.13 3.58 -5.08
N GLN A 102 -8.35 3.02 -3.89
CA GLN A 102 -8.48 3.82 -2.66
C GLN A 102 -7.13 4.20 -2.05
N ILE A 103 -6.08 3.42 -2.30
CA ILE A 103 -4.79 3.59 -1.64
C ILE A 103 -3.67 3.87 -2.64
N VAL A 104 -3.43 2.94 -3.58
CA VAL A 104 -2.20 2.95 -4.40
C VAL A 104 -2.22 4.00 -5.50
N LEU A 105 -3.38 4.28 -6.10
CA LEU A 105 -3.53 5.22 -7.22
C LEU A 105 -3.99 6.60 -6.74
N GLN A 106 -3.51 7.02 -5.58
CA GLN A 106 -3.81 8.32 -4.99
C GLN A 106 -2.56 9.19 -4.94
N ILE A 107 -2.66 10.43 -5.41
CA ILE A 107 -1.59 11.41 -5.22
C ILE A 107 -1.58 11.79 -3.74
N ARG A 108 -0.53 11.41 -3.03
CA ARG A 108 -0.34 11.72 -1.61
C ARG A 108 0.97 12.49 -1.46
N MET A 109 0.87 13.70 -0.93
CA MET A 109 2.02 14.55 -0.57
C MET A 109 2.10 14.65 0.96
N PRO A 110 3.29 14.82 1.54
CA PRO A 110 3.42 15.15 2.96
C PRO A 110 2.74 16.50 3.24
N VAL A 111 2.17 16.63 4.45
CA VAL A 111 1.48 17.85 4.92
C VAL A 111 2.48 18.81 5.55
#